data_AF-A0A915P749-F1
#
_entry.id   AF-A0A915P749-F1
#
_cell.length_a   1.000
_cell.length_b   1.000
_cell.length_c   1.000
_cell.angle_alpha   90.00
_cell.angle_beta   90.00
_cell.angle_gamma   90.00
#
_symmetry.space_group_name_H-M   'P 1'
#
loop_
_entity.id
_entity.type
_entity.pdbx_description
1 polymer ?
#
loop_
_entity_poly.entity_id
_entity_poly.type
_entity_poly.pdbx_seq_one_letter_code
_entity_poly.pdbx_strand_id
1 'polypeptide(L)'
;MVATFEKLVKTDGKAPDDLEKQVATAITELSQTNGEIKNQLSELYFVGAQVSIRVWQQEVYPDLDSCSTVARLSENPSKVGKRVGEENEWLSYYLHCKGLSRRRILQKPQRGKNRKPLGQKRPRSRTLTAVHEAILQDVVFPAEVVGKRTRVKLDGKQIIKVHLDKAQQTTVEHKVDTFSYLYKRLTGKEVYYEKQMGREAFLDFEAIDADNFLNFNTGAPCILGIDEAGRGSVLGPMVYGCAIVPADKMEDLKSLGVNDSKILSRSQREKVITKMEASEFVTYSLRIVHPRTISAQMQRRTRLSLNEISHNCIIGLIQHALQRICIQE
;
A
#
# COMPACT_ATOMS: atom_id res chain seq x y z
N MET A 1 37.47 37.17 -1.07
CA MET A 1 37.11 36.22 -2.15
C MET A 1 35.85 35.49 -1.71
N VAL A 2 34.73 35.66 -2.41
CA VAL A 2 33.52 34.88 -2.13
C VAL A 2 33.81 33.46 -2.61
N ALA A 3 33.76 32.46 -1.72
CA ALA A 3 33.91 31.07 -2.10
C ALA A 3 32.84 30.73 -3.15
N THR A 4 33.26 30.44 -4.37
CA THR A 4 32.39 30.07 -5.48
C THR A 4 32.07 28.58 -5.37
N PHE A 5 30.86 28.26 -4.93
CA PHE A 5 30.35 26.88 -4.93
C PHE A 5 29.84 26.56 -6.34
N GLU A 6 30.60 25.78 -7.12
CA GLU A 6 30.31 25.48 -8.53
C GLU A 6 28.92 24.85 -8.77
N LYS A 7 28.41 24.12 -7.76
CA LYS A 7 27.16 23.35 -7.87
C LYS A 7 25.91 24.08 -7.36
N LEU A 8 26.06 25.25 -6.75
CA LEU A 8 24.97 26.04 -6.17
C LEU A 8 24.65 27.25 -7.03
N VAL A 9 23.41 27.33 -7.52
CA VAL A 9 22.95 28.44 -8.37
C VAL A 9 21.76 29.16 -7.72
N LYS A 10 22.03 30.32 -7.11
CA LYS A 10 20.98 31.19 -6.53
C LYS A 10 20.39 32.11 -7.60
N THR A 11 19.10 31.94 -7.91
CA THR A 11 18.40 32.82 -8.87
C THR A 11 18.01 34.18 -8.29
N ASP A 12 17.98 34.31 -6.97
CA ASP A 12 17.36 35.44 -6.26
C ASP A 12 18.38 36.40 -5.63
N GLY A 13 19.68 36.27 -5.97
CA GLY A 13 20.76 37.13 -5.47
C GLY A 13 21.05 37.04 -3.97
N LYS A 14 20.39 36.13 -3.25
CA LYS A 14 20.59 35.92 -1.80
C LYS A 14 21.89 35.16 -1.52
N ALA A 15 22.54 35.49 -0.40
CA ALA A 15 23.70 34.74 0.09
C ALA A 15 23.33 33.26 0.35
N PRO A 16 24.28 32.32 0.17
CA PRO A 16 24.08 30.91 0.47
C PRO A 16 23.99 30.66 1.97
N ASP A 17 23.02 29.84 2.35
CA ASP A 17 22.82 29.42 3.75
C ASP A 17 23.89 28.38 4.13
N ASP A 18 24.20 28.25 5.42
CA ASP A 18 25.29 27.35 5.86
C ASP A 18 24.99 25.89 5.49
N LEU A 19 23.71 25.52 5.49
CA LEU A 19 23.28 24.22 5.02
C LEU A 19 23.47 24.01 3.51
N GLU A 20 23.22 25.04 2.70
CA GLU A 20 23.44 24.96 1.26
C GLU A 20 24.94 24.82 0.94
N LYS A 21 25.79 25.46 1.75
CA LYS A 21 27.25 25.30 1.66
C LYS A 21 27.65 23.85 2.00
N GLN A 22 27.14 23.29 3.10
CA GLN A 22 27.41 21.90 3.48
C GLN A 22 26.99 20.91 2.37
N VAL A 23 25.80 21.09 1.80
CA VAL A 23 25.31 20.25 0.70
C VAL A 23 26.17 20.42 -0.57
N ALA A 24 26.59 21.65 -0.89
CA ALA A 24 27.47 21.89 -2.03
C ALA A 24 28.83 21.21 -1.87
N THR A 25 29.41 21.27 -0.68
CA THR A 25 30.68 20.59 -0.35
C THR A 25 30.53 19.08 -0.48
N ALA A 26 29.49 18.49 0.11
CA ALA A 26 29.24 17.04 0.05
C ALA A 26 29.07 16.54 -1.41
N ILE A 27 28.33 17.27 -2.25
CA ILE A 27 28.17 16.90 -3.68
C ILE A 27 29.51 16.97 -4.42
N THR A 28 30.35 17.94 -4.08
CA THR A 28 31.66 18.11 -4.71
C THR A 28 32.61 16.99 -4.30
N GLU A 29 32.60 16.59 -3.04
CA GLU A 29 33.36 15.45 -2.52
C GLU A 29 32.93 14.13 -3.18
N LEU A 30 31.62 13.88 -3.30
CA LEU A 30 31.09 12.70 -3.99
C LEU A 30 31.54 12.61 -5.46
N SER A 31 31.60 13.76 -6.14
CA SER A 31 32.09 13.84 -7.52
C SER A 31 33.58 13.52 -7.65
N GLN A 32 34.37 13.75 -6.60
CA GLN A 32 35.80 13.44 -6.56
C GLN A 32 36.06 11.98 -6.21
N THR A 33 35.26 11.40 -5.31
CA THR A 33 35.42 10.02 -4.84
C THR A 33 35.02 8.99 -5.90
N ASN A 34 33.93 9.22 -6.64
CA ASN A 34 33.36 8.23 -7.57
C ASN A 34 33.44 8.66 -9.04
N GLY A 35 34.40 8.09 -9.77
CA GLY A 35 34.66 8.41 -11.19
C GLY A 35 33.49 8.12 -12.14
N GLU A 36 32.67 7.10 -11.86
CA GLU A 36 31.50 6.75 -12.68
C GLU A 36 30.37 7.79 -12.60
N ILE A 37 30.21 8.40 -11.43
CA ILE A 37 29.12 9.33 -11.11
C ILE A 37 29.53 10.78 -11.40
N LYS A 38 30.83 11.06 -11.45
CA LYS A 38 31.40 12.36 -11.81
C LYS A 38 30.83 12.95 -13.09
N ASN A 39 30.70 12.14 -14.15
CA ASN A 39 30.13 12.61 -15.42
C ASN A 39 28.65 12.99 -15.27
N GLN A 40 27.88 12.22 -14.48
CA GLN A 40 26.45 12.49 -14.23
C GLN A 40 26.22 13.68 -13.29
N LEU A 41 27.10 13.88 -12.30
CA LEU A 41 27.06 15.02 -11.38
C LEU A 41 27.61 16.31 -12.00
N SER A 42 28.43 16.21 -13.05
CA SER A 42 29.02 17.37 -13.72
C SER A 42 27.97 18.34 -14.26
N GLU A 43 26.86 17.82 -14.77
CA GLU A 43 25.74 18.60 -15.34
C GLU A 43 24.72 19.06 -14.28
N LEU A 44 24.78 18.48 -13.07
CA LEU A 44 23.81 18.78 -12.02
C LEU A 44 24.16 20.05 -11.25
N TYR A 45 23.14 20.86 -11.00
CA TYR A 45 23.17 22.02 -10.14
C TYR A 45 21.91 22.08 -9.28
N PHE A 46 22.02 22.69 -8.12
CA PHE A 46 20.89 22.86 -7.20
C PHE A 46 20.67 24.33 -6.88
N VAL A 47 19.39 24.68 -6.63
CA VAL A 47 18.97 26.08 -6.49
C VAL A 47 18.81 26.48 -5.03
N GLY A 48 18.58 25.50 -4.17
CA GLY A 48 18.58 25.72 -2.73
C GLY A 48 18.32 24.43 -1.97
N ALA A 49 18.60 24.45 -0.69
CA ALA A 49 18.37 23.35 0.23
C ALA A 49 17.59 23.86 1.44
N GLN A 50 16.66 23.06 1.93
CA GLN A 50 15.83 23.39 3.07
C GLN A 50 15.68 22.18 3.96
N VAL A 51 15.95 22.34 5.25
CA VAL A 51 15.66 21.30 6.24
C VAL A 51 14.22 21.41 6.69
N SER A 52 13.58 20.26 6.80
CA SER A 52 12.28 20.14 7.43
C SER A 52 12.34 19.09 8.52
N ILE A 53 12.39 19.54 9.77
CA ILE A 53 12.45 18.66 10.96
C ILE A 53 11.04 18.26 11.37
N ARG A 54 10.86 16.99 11.72
CA ARG A 54 9.70 16.51 12.48
C ARG A 54 10.25 15.94 13.79
N VAL A 55 10.01 16.64 14.90
CA VAL A 55 10.33 16.14 16.24
C VAL A 55 9.21 15.18 16.64
N TRP A 56 9.54 13.91 16.87
CA TRP A 56 8.68 13.00 17.60
C TRP A 56 9.14 13.01 19.06
N GLN A 57 8.41 13.68 19.95
CA GLN A 57 8.55 13.41 21.38
C GLN A 57 7.98 12.01 21.62
N GLN A 58 8.86 11.01 21.74
CA GLN A 58 8.55 9.74 22.40
C GLN A 58 9.41 9.69 23.66
N GLU A 59 8.77 9.48 24.82
CA GLU A 59 9.32 9.57 26.19
C GLU A 59 10.49 8.61 26.51
N VAL A 60 11.14 8.00 25.52
CA VAL A 60 12.18 6.99 25.74
C VAL A 60 13.60 7.50 25.43
N TYR A 61 13.77 8.56 24.63
CA TYR A 61 15.07 9.22 24.44
C TYR A 61 14.90 10.71 24.11
N PRO A 62 15.23 11.65 25.03
CA PRO A 62 15.04 13.09 24.81
C PRO A 62 16.02 13.73 23.82
N ASP A 63 17.02 13.00 23.32
CA ASP A 63 18.14 13.56 22.54
C ASP A 63 18.21 13.10 21.06
N LEU A 64 17.17 12.44 20.53
CA LEU A 64 17.18 11.97 19.13
C LEU A 64 16.30 12.80 18.20
N ASP A 65 16.94 13.77 17.52
CA ASP A 65 16.35 14.55 16.43
C ASP A 65 16.42 13.79 15.09
N SER A 66 15.28 13.32 14.58
CA SER A 66 15.18 12.85 13.20
C SER A 66 15.06 14.04 12.24
N CYS A 67 16.16 14.41 11.56
CA CYS A 67 16.14 15.45 10.54
C CYS A 67 15.70 14.88 9.18
N SER A 68 15.02 15.68 8.35
CA SER A 68 14.87 15.37 6.92
C SER A 68 15.28 16.57 6.10
N THR A 69 16.28 16.39 5.23
CA THR A 69 16.89 17.45 4.43
C THR A 69 16.34 17.38 3.01
N VAL A 70 15.76 18.48 2.54
CA VAL A 70 15.19 18.57 1.19
C VAL A 70 16.08 19.46 0.34
N ALA A 71 16.80 18.87 -0.60
CA ALA A 71 17.53 19.63 -1.61
C ALA A 71 16.62 19.88 -2.82
N ARG A 72 16.45 21.14 -3.23
CA ARG A 72 15.74 21.48 -4.46
C ARG A 72 16.72 21.49 -5.63
N LEU A 73 16.67 20.44 -6.43
CA LEU A 73 17.44 20.30 -7.66
C LEU A 73 16.72 21.01 -8.81
N SER A 74 17.50 21.48 -9.78
CA SER A 74 16.99 22.03 -11.03
C SER A 74 17.14 20.99 -12.12
N GLU A 75 16.01 20.56 -12.67
CA GLU A 75 15.87 19.78 -13.90
C GLU A 75 16.38 18.31 -13.83
N ASN A 76 15.43 17.38 -13.64
CA ASN A 76 15.54 15.90 -13.79
C ASN A 76 16.32 15.11 -12.72
N PRO A 77 15.72 14.89 -11.53
CA PRO A 77 16.26 13.97 -10.52
C PRO A 77 16.16 12.47 -10.89
N SER A 78 15.41 12.10 -11.93
CA SER A 78 15.01 10.70 -12.21
C SER A 78 16.17 9.77 -12.60
N LYS A 79 17.26 10.29 -13.17
CA LYS A 79 18.43 9.48 -13.57
C LYS A 79 19.49 9.35 -12.47
N VAL A 80 19.58 10.32 -11.55
CA VAL A 80 20.65 10.40 -10.54
C VAL A 80 20.15 10.07 -9.12
N GLY A 81 18.84 10.13 -8.89
CA GLY A 81 18.23 9.92 -7.57
C GLY A 81 18.40 8.53 -6.97
N LYS A 82 18.63 7.48 -7.78
CA LYS A 82 18.90 6.12 -7.25
C LYS A 82 20.31 6.02 -6.65
N ARG A 83 21.35 6.39 -7.42
CA ARG A 83 22.76 6.25 -7.01
C ARG A 83 23.21 7.18 -5.88
N VAL A 84 22.79 8.46 -5.91
CA VAL A 84 23.16 9.41 -4.83
C VAL A 84 22.49 9.06 -3.49
N GLY A 85 21.35 8.37 -3.52
CA GLY A 85 20.66 7.89 -2.33
C GLY A 85 21.28 6.62 -1.72
N GLU A 86 21.93 5.80 -2.54
CA GLU A 86 22.59 4.55 -2.13
C GLU A 86 24.02 4.78 -1.62
N GLU A 87 24.75 5.80 -2.10
CA GLU A 87 26.16 6.03 -1.70
C GLU A 87 26.36 6.98 -0.51
N ASN A 88 25.33 7.71 -0.08
CA ASN A 88 25.38 8.56 1.12
C ASN A 88 24.94 7.82 2.40
N GLU A 89 25.22 6.52 2.48
CA GLU A 89 24.83 5.65 3.60
C GLU A 89 25.35 6.12 4.97
N TRP A 90 26.42 6.93 5.04
CA TRP A 90 26.92 7.45 6.32
C TRP A 90 26.11 8.61 6.92
N LEU A 91 25.26 9.30 6.13
CA LEU A 91 24.25 10.25 6.64
C LEU A 91 22.88 9.55 6.86
N SER A 92 22.76 8.28 6.45
CA SER A 92 21.49 7.57 6.31
C SER A 92 20.89 7.02 7.61
N TYR A 93 21.61 7.07 8.74
CA TYR A 93 21.06 6.53 9.99
C TYR A 93 19.91 7.39 10.56
N TYR A 94 19.87 8.70 10.26
CA TYR A 94 18.85 9.61 10.83
C TYR A 94 18.33 10.70 9.87
N LEU A 95 18.88 10.82 8.65
CA LEU A 95 18.57 11.91 7.72
C LEU A 95 17.96 11.41 6.40
N HIS A 96 16.65 11.61 6.22
CA HIS A 96 16.00 11.33 4.94
C HIS A 96 16.23 12.49 3.94
N CYS A 97 17.13 12.29 2.97
CA CYS A 97 17.39 13.25 1.90
C CYS A 97 16.48 13.03 0.68
N LYS A 98 15.84 14.10 0.18
CA LYS A 98 15.03 14.07 -1.06
C LYS A 98 15.38 15.20 -2.02
N GLY A 99 15.59 14.84 -3.28
CA GLY A 99 15.73 15.77 -4.41
C GLY A 99 14.36 16.14 -4.98
N LEU A 100 13.98 17.41 -4.90
CA LEU A 100 12.74 17.91 -5.49
C LEU A 100 13.03 18.89 -6.64
N SER A 101 12.27 18.80 -7.72
CA SER A 101 12.40 19.77 -8.80
C SER A 101 11.75 21.10 -8.44
N ARG A 102 12.46 22.23 -8.59
CA ARG A 102 11.86 23.56 -8.43
C ARG A 102 10.90 23.86 -9.59
N ARG A 103 9.60 23.94 -9.31
CA ARG A 103 8.54 24.20 -10.31
C ARG A 103 7.85 25.53 -10.07
N ARG A 104 7.66 26.34 -11.11
CA ARG A 104 6.94 27.64 -11.03
C ARG A 104 5.44 27.47 -11.26
N ILE A 105 4.64 27.86 -10.28
CA ILE A 105 3.17 27.92 -10.39
C ILE A 105 2.77 29.31 -10.91
N LEU A 106 2.15 29.38 -12.09
CA LEU A 106 1.53 30.61 -12.58
C LEU A 106 0.14 30.80 -11.95
N GLN A 107 -0.40 32.01 -11.89
CA GLN A 107 -1.76 32.18 -11.38
C GLN A 107 -2.81 31.79 -12.44
N LYS A 108 -4.02 31.43 -11.99
CA LYS A 108 -5.14 31.19 -12.91
C LYS A 108 -5.58 32.55 -13.49
N PRO A 109 -5.71 32.69 -14.82
CA PRO A 109 -6.20 33.94 -15.39
C PRO A 109 -7.58 34.26 -14.82
N GLN A 110 -7.75 35.50 -14.37
CA GLN A 110 -9.00 35.99 -13.81
C GLN A 110 -10.06 36.08 -14.93
N ARG A 111 -11.33 35.88 -14.57
CA ARG A 111 -12.48 35.99 -15.48
C ARG A 111 -13.22 37.32 -15.23
N GLY A 112 -14.00 37.76 -16.21
CA GLY A 112 -14.83 38.97 -16.09
C GLY A 112 -14.01 40.26 -16.12
N LYS A 113 -14.47 41.28 -15.38
CA LYS A 113 -13.91 42.66 -15.40
C LYS A 113 -12.44 42.74 -14.98
N ASN A 114 -11.93 41.78 -14.19
CA ASN A 114 -10.54 41.74 -13.74
C ASN A 114 -9.61 40.97 -14.71
N ARG A 115 -10.12 40.53 -15.88
CA ARG A 115 -9.32 39.79 -16.87
C ARG A 115 -8.29 40.72 -17.52
N LYS A 116 -7.02 40.53 -17.18
CA LYS A 116 -5.90 41.13 -17.92
C LYS A 116 -5.60 40.30 -19.18
N PRO A 117 -5.42 40.93 -20.36
CA PRO A 117 -5.00 40.22 -21.56
C PRO A 117 -3.60 39.63 -21.33
N LEU A 118 -3.43 38.35 -21.65
CA LEU A 118 -2.16 37.65 -21.56
C LEU A 118 -1.59 37.53 -22.97
N GLY A 119 -0.33 37.93 -23.17
CA GLY A 119 0.36 37.78 -24.46
C GLY A 119 0.57 36.32 -24.87
N GLN A 120 0.63 35.40 -23.91
CA GLN A 120 0.75 33.96 -24.16
C GLN A 120 -0.17 33.15 -23.25
N LYS A 121 -0.71 32.05 -23.78
CA LYS A 121 -1.51 31.10 -23.01
C LYS A 121 -0.66 30.43 -21.93
N ARG A 122 -1.20 30.34 -20.72
CA ARG A 122 -0.55 29.62 -19.61
C ARG A 122 -0.29 28.14 -19.98
N PRO A 123 0.97 27.66 -19.86
CA PRO A 123 1.28 26.24 -20.03
C PRO A 123 0.62 25.36 -18.96
N ARG A 124 0.17 24.15 -19.34
CA ARG A 124 -0.44 23.17 -18.42
C ARG A 124 0.53 22.69 -17.34
N SER A 125 1.81 22.53 -17.66
CA SER A 125 2.88 22.15 -16.72
C SER A 125 3.04 23.15 -15.57
N ARG A 126 2.71 24.43 -15.80
CA ARG A 126 2.74 25.50 -14.78
C ARG A 126 1.39 25.66 -14.06
N THR A 127 0.52 24.65 -14.11
CA THR A 127 -0.73 24.61 -13.35
C THR A 127 -0.52 24.15 -11.92
N LEU A 128 -1.27 24.70 -10.96
CA LEU A 128 -1.16 24.30 -9.54
C LEU A 128 -1.35 22.78 -9.40
N THR A 129 -2.34 22.23 -10.10
CA THR A 129 -2.64 20.79 -10.10
C THR A 129 -1.48 19.97 -10.66
N ALA A 130 -0.95 20.34 -11.82
CA ALA A 130 0.17 19.62 -12.44
C ALA A 130 1.45 19.69 -11.58
N VAL A 131 1.73 20.85 -10.98
CA VAL A 131 2.89 21.01 -10.09
C VAL A 131 2.72 20.18 -8.82
N HIS A 132 1.53 20.16 -8.22
CA HIS A 132 1.27 19.35 -7.01
C HIS A 132 1.36 17.84 -7.28
N GLU A 133 1.04 17.40 -8.49
CA GLU A 133 1.18 16.01 -8.91
C GLU A 133 2.64 15.64 -9.16
N ALA A 134 3.39 16.51 -9.82
CA ALA A 134 4.80 16.29 -10.06
C ALA A 134 5.63 16.36 -8.76
N ILE A 135 5.26 17.20 -7.80
CA ILE A 135 5.87 17.19 -6.45
C ILE A 135 5.57 15.87 -5.74
N LEU A 136 4.36 15.32 -5.87
CA LEU A 136 4.01 14.05 -5.24
C LEU A 136 4.92 12.93 -5.77
N GLN A 137 5.13 12.87 -7.09
CA GLN A 137 6.02 11.90 -7.73
C GLN A 137 7.47 12.03 -7.28
N ASP A 138 8.00 13.25 -7.20
CA ASP A 138 9.38 13.47 -6.73
C ASP A 138 9.58 13.04 -5.26
N VAL A 139 8.57 13.26 -4.40
CA VAL A 139 8.65 12.90 -2.97
C VAL A 139 8.69 11.38 -2.78
N VAL A 140 7.92 10.62 -3.56
CA VAL A 140 7.80 9.17 -3.40
C VAL A 140 8.89 8.37 -4.09
N PHE A 141 9.65 8.99 -5.00
CA PHE A 141 10.77 8.35 -5.69
C PHE A 141 11.71 7.67 -4.68
N PRO A 142 12.12 6.39 -4.85
CA PRO A 142 12.09 5.60 -6.08
C PRO A 142 10.75 4.94 -6.43
N ALA A 143 9.77 4.95 -5.51
CA ALA A 143 8.50 4.26 -5.73
C ALA A 143 7.61 5.03 -6.69
N GLU A 144 6.94 4.29 -7.57
CA GLU A 144 5.96 4.84 -8.49
C GLU A 144 4.56 4.85 -7.88
N VAL A 145 3.79 5.88 -8.23
CA VAL A 145 2.39 5.98 -7.82
C VAL A 145 1.53 5.19 -8.81
N VAL A 146 1.06 4.02 -8.38
CA VAL A 146 0.16 3.16 -9.16
C VAL A 146 -1.25 3.75 -9.23
N GLY A 147 -1.69 4.41 -8.16
CA GLY A 147 -3.04 4.94 -8.09
C GLY A 147 -3.19 6.06 -7.08
N LYS A 148 -4.20 6.90 -7.31
CA LYS A 148 -4.50 8.04 -6.44
C LYS A 148 -6.01 8.26 -6.37
N ARG A 149 -6.53 8.41 -5.16
CA ARG A 149 -7.93 8.74 -4.89
C ARG A 149 -8.01 9.91 -3.91
N THR A 150 -8.96 10.81 -4.11
CA THR A 150 -9.20 11.91 -3.17
C THR A 150 -10.53 11.68 -2.48
N ARG A 151 -10.49 11.55 -1.15
CA ARG A 151 -11.68 11.42 -0.32
C ARG A 151 -12.02 12.79 0.27
N VAL A 152 -13.27 13.21 0.12
CA VAL A 152 -13.80 14.39 0.82
C VAL A 152 -14.48 13.92 2.10
N LYS A 153 -14.10 14.48 3.25
CA LYS A 153 -14.76 14.25 4.54
C LYS A 153 -16.06 15.06 4.63
N LEU A 154 -16.92 14.73 5.61
CA LEU A 154 -18.13 15.51 5.91
C LEU A 154 -17.79 16.98 6.22
N ASP A 155 -16.67 17.22 6.89
CA ASP A 155 -16.12 18.55 7.18
C ASP A 155 -15.62 19.31 5.93
N GLY A 156 -15.80 18.76 4.72
CA GLY A 156 -15.27 19.32 3.46
C GLY A 156 -13.76 19.14 3.27
N LYS A 157 -13.02 18.69 4.29
CA LYS A 157 -11.57 18.43 4.20
C LYS A 157 -11.28 17.32 3.19
N GLN A 158 -10.38 17.61 2.26
CA GLN A 158 -9.94 16.67 1.23
C GLN A 158 -8.69 15.92 1.69
N ILE A 159 -8.75 14.60 1.62
CA ILE A 159 -7.65 13.71 1.93
C ILE A 159 -7.26 12.95 0.68
N ILE A 160 -6.01 13.11 0.26
CA ILE A 160 -5.47 12.39 -0.88
C ILE A 160 -4.91 11.06 -0.37
N LYS A 161 -5.30 9.97 -1.02
CA LYS A 161 -4.80 8.64 -0.74
C LYS A 161 -4.03 8.14 -1.96
N VAL A 162 -2.80 7.72 -1.71
CA VAL A 162 -1.84 7.35 -2.75
C VAL A 162 -1.49 5.88 -2.58
N HIS A 163 -1.58 5.13 -3.67
CA HIS A 163 -1.17 3.74 -3.75
C HIS A 163 0.21 3.70 -4.40
N LEU A 164 1.17 3.18 -3.64
CA LEU A 164 2.54 2.96 -4.11
C LEU A 164 2.65 1.55 -4.68
N ASP A 165 3.63 1.36 -5.56
CA ASP A 165 3.95 0.04 -6.11
C ASP A 165 4.42 -0.95 -5.04
N LYS A 166 4.00 -2.22 -5.16
CA LYS A 166 4.29 -3.29 -4.19
C LYS A 166 5.76 -3.69 -4.23
N ALA A 167 6.41 -3.63 -5.40
CA ALA A 167 7.78 -4.08 -5.59
C ALA A 167 8.81 -3.32 -4.71
N GLN A 168 8.51 -2.07 -4.37
CA GLN A 168 9.42 -1.20 -3.60
C GLN A 168 8.91 -0.91 -2.18
N GLN A 169 7.92 -1.66 -1.70
CA GLN A 169 7.24 -1.37 -0.44
C GLN A 169 8.20 -1.40 0.76
N THR A 170 9.07 -2.40 0.85
CA THR A 170 10.00 -2.58 1.98
C THR A 170 10.92 -1.37 2.19
N THR A 171 11.43 -0.80 1.09
CA THR A 171 12.35 0.36 1.11
C THR A 171 11.65 1.66 1.48
N VAL A 172 10.37 1.76 1.17
CA VAL A 172 9.63 3.03 1.18
C VAL A 172 8.71 3.13 2.42
N GLU A 173 8.40 2.00 3.04
CA GLU A 173 7.49 1.89 4.19
C GLU A 173 7.89 2.77 5.38
N HIS A 174 9.14 2.71 5.81
CA HIS A 174 9.64 3.50 6.94
C HIS A 174 9.72 5.01 6.65
N LYS A 175 9.57 5.42 5.37
CA LYS A 175 9.68 6.81 4.91
C LYS A 175 8.31 7.48 4.68
N VAL A 176 7.23 6.71 4.76
CA VAL A 176 5.85 7.15 4.45
C VAL A 176 5.42 8.38 5.25
N ASP A 177 5.75 8.41 6.54
CA ASP A 177 5.40 9.52 7.43
C ASP A 177 6.13 10.81 7.06
N THR A 178 7.40 10.69 6.68
CA THR A 178 8.21 11.80 6.17
C THR A 178 7.61 12.35 4.88
N PHE A 179 7.16 11.49 3.96
CA PHE A 179 6.52 11.94 2.71
C PHE A 179 5.22 12.68 2.94
N SER A 180 4.40 12.22 3.88
CA SER A 180 3.15 12.90 4.23
C SER A 180 3.43 14.30 4.77
N TYR A 181 4.41 14.41 5.67
CA TYR A 181 4.83 15.68 6.24
C TYR A 181 5.41 16.63 5.18
N LEU A 182 6.32 16.15 4.34
CA LEU A 182 6.94 16.92 3.25
C LEU A 182 5.88 17.47 2.29
N TYR A 183 4.96 16.61 1.86
CA TYR A 183 3.92 17.01 0.94
C TYR A 183 2.97 18.03 1.56
N LYS A 184 2.61 17.85 2.83
CA LYS A 184 1.78 18.80 3.59
C LYS A 184 2.46 20.14 3.75
N ARG A 185 3.77 20.17 4.06
CA ARG A 185 4.54 21.41 4.20
C ARG A 185 4.70 22.17 2.88
N LEU A 186 4.87 21.46 1.78
CA LEU A 186 5.07 22.08 0.45
C LEU A 186 3.77 22.53 -0.21
N THR A 187 2.67 21.80 -0.02
CA THR A 187 1.43 22.01 -0.77
C THR A 187 0.23 22.41 0.09
N GLY A 188 0.33 22.29 1.41
CA GLY A 188 -0.76 22.48 2.36
C GLY A 188 -1.81 21.36 2.35
N LYS A 189 -1.63 20.30 1.55
CA LYS A 189 -2.59 19.20 1.40
C LYS A 189 -2.16 17.96 2.17
N GLU A 190 -3.12 17.26 2.75
CA GLU A 190 -2.87 16.01 3.47
C GLU A 190 -2.88 14.81 2.53
N VAL A 191 -1.81 14.01 2.61
CA VAL A 191 -1.65 12.76 1.86
C VAL A 191 -1.47 11.61 2.84
N TYR A 192 -2.17 10.51 2.56
CA TYR A 192 -1.97 9.22 3.20
C TYR A 192 -1.55 8.20 2.15
N TYR A 193 -0.52 7.42 2.48
CA TYR A 193 -0.07 6.33 1.63
C TYR A 193 -0.75 5.06 2.12
N GLU A 194 -1.56 4.45 1.26
CA GLU A 194 -2.20 3.19 1.57
C GLU A 194 -1.36 2.08 0.98
N LYS A 195 -0.94 1.15 1.84
CA LYS A 195 -0.49 -0.16 1.39
C LYS A 195 -1.63 -0.77 0.59
N GLN A 196 -1.35 -1.21 -0.64
CA GLN A 196 -2.22 -2.23 -1.22
C GLN A 196 -2.05 -3.42 -0.30
N MET A 197 -3.08 -3.72 0.52
CA MET A 197 -3.14 -5.04 1.13
C MET A 197 -3.09 -6.01 -0.04
N GLY A 198 -1.99 -6.75 -0.15
CA GLY A 198 -2.02 -7.98 -0.93
C GLY A 198 -3.22 -8.77 -0.45
N ARG A 199 -3.88 -9.48 -1.37
CA ARG A 199 -5.01 -10.38 -1.06
C ARG A 199 -4.69 -11.39 0.07
N GLU A 200 -3.44 -11.49 0.49
CA GLU A 200 -2.88 -12.36 1.53
C GLU A 200 -3.15 -11.94 2.99
N ALA A 201 -3.42 -10.66 3.29
CA ALA A 201 -3.67 -10.24 4.68
C ALA A 201 -5.08 -10.59 5.21
N PHE A 202 -5.66 -11.60 4.59
CA PHE A 202 -6.89 -12.25 5.00
C PHE A 202 -6.57 -13.50 5.84
N LEU A 203 -5.36 -14.07 5.77
CA LEU A 203 -4.99 -15.41 6.26
C LEU A 203 -4.91 -15.63 7.79
N ASP A 204 -5.37 -14.70 8.64
CA ASP A 204 -5.61 -15.03 10.06
C ASP A 204 -7.02 -15.66 10.16
N PHE A 205 -7.12 -16.93 9.74
CA PHE A 205 -8.39 -17.64 9.58
C PHE A 205 -8.52 -18.82 10.55
N GLU A 206 -9.46 -18.75 11.49
CA GLU A 206 -9.98 -19.92 12.19
C GLU A 206 -11.02 -20.62 11.31
N ALA A 207 -10.63 -21.74 10.73
CA ALA A 207 -11.55 -22.73 10.20
C ALA A 207 -11.93 -23.72 11.32
N ILE A 208 -13.17 -24.21 11.31
CA ILE A 208 -13.66 -25.23 12.23
C ILE A 208 -13.66 -26.54 11.46
N ASP A 209 -12.71 -27.40 11.78
CA ASP A 209 -12.47 -28.66 11.07
C ASP A 209 -13.20 -29.80 11.78
N ALA A 210 -13.62 -30.82 11.01
CA ALA A 210 -14.04 -32.10 11.57
C ALA A 210 -12.84 -32.86 12.16
N ASP A 211 -13.10 -33.79 13.09
CA ASP A 211 -12.04 -34.52 13.80
C ASP A 211 -11.11 -35.31 12.87
N ASN A 212 -11.65 -35.83 11.75
CA ASN A 212 -10.91 -36.60 10.75
C ASN A 212 -10.35 -35.76 9.59
N PHE A 213 -10.30 -34.43 9.71
CA PHE A 213 -9.93 -33.55 8.59
C PHE A 213 -8.44 -33.59 8.22
N LEU A 214 -7.56 -33.71 9.22
CA LEU A 214 -6.12 -33.71 8.99
C LEU A 214 -5.67 -35.00 8.28
N ASN A 215 -4.89 -34.88 7.21
CA ASN A 215 -4.40 -36.01 6.40
C ASN A 215 -5.51 -36.92 5.83
N PHE A 216 -6.72 -36.39 5.66
CA PHE A 216 -7.88 -37.15 5.17
C PHE A 216 -7.63 -37.74 3.77
N ASN A 217 -7.69 -39.07 3.63
CA ASN A 217 -7.54 -39.75 2.34
C ASN A 217 -6.28 -39.31 1.54
N THR A 218 -5.18 -39.06 2.25
CA THR A 218 -3.93 -38.56 1.67
C THR A 218 -3.44 -39.47 0.53
N GLY A 219 -3.07 -38.87 -0.60
CA GLY A 219 -2.52 -39.58 -1.76
C GLY A 219 -3.57 -40.20 -2.71
N ALA A 220 -4.86 -40.08 -2.40
CA ALA A 220 -5.95 -40.58 -3.24
C ALA A 220 -6.82 -39.44 -3.81
N PRO A 221 -7.43 -39.62 -4.99
CA PRO A 221 -8.28 -38.61 -5.59
C PRO A 221 -9.52 -38.35 -4.74
N CYS A 222 -9.78 -37.08 -4.44
CA CYS A 222 -10.92 -36.63 -3.66
C CYS A 222 -11.77 -35.62 -4.46
N ILE A 223 -13.06 -35.55 -4.11
CA ILE A 223 -14.00 -34.55 -4.59
C ILE A 223 -14.27 -33.59 -3.43
N LEU A 224 -14.14 -32.29 -3.72
CA LEU A 224 -14.41 -31.23 -2.77
C LEU A 224 -15.65 -30.45 -3.24
N GLY A 225 -16.67 -30.39 -2.38
CA GLY A 225 -17.86 -29.56 -2.56
C GLY A 225 -17.81 -28.35 -1.63
N ILE A 226 -18.28 -27.19 -2.09
CA ILE A 226 -18.36 -25.95 -1.31
C ILE A 226 -19.76 -25.39 -1.43
N ASP A 227 -20.32 -24.96 -0.30
CA ASP A 227 -21.61 -24.26 -0.28
C ASP A 227 -21.61 -23.17 0.80
N GLU A 228 -22.56 -22.24 0.69
CA GLU A 228 -22.79 -21.18 1.67
C GLU A 228 -24.19 -21.23 2.28
N ALA A 229 -24.26 -20.91 3.58
CA ALA A 229 -25.50 -20.77 4.31
C ALA A 229 -25.53 -19.44 5.06
N GLY A 230 -26.66 -18.73 4.97
CA GLY A 230 -26.90 -17.46 5.67
C GLY A 230 -27.10 -16.28 4.72
N ARG A 231 -27.72 -15.21 5.24
CA ARG A 231 -28.06 -13.98 4.48
C ARG A 231 -27.17 -12.79 4.85
N GLY A 232 -26.11 -13.02 5.63
CA GLY A 232 -25.18 -11.97 6.07
C GLY A 232 -25.74 -11.02 7.12
N SER A 233 -25.17 -9.80 7.16
CA SER A 233 -25.23 -8.82 8.26
C SER A 233 -26.61 -8.47 8.85
N VAL A 234 -27.70 -8.94 8.24
CA VAL A 234 -29.10 -8.67 8.61
C VAL A 234 -29.69 -9.76 9.53
N LEU A 235 -29.33 -11.04 9.37
CA LEU A 235 -30.03 -12.16 10.05
C LEU A 235 -29.10 -13.15 10.77
N GLY A 236 -27.78 -13.09 10.54
CA GLY A 236 -26.84 -14.02 11.17
C GLY A 236 -25.50 -14.10 10.42
N PRO A 237 -24.54 -14.89 10.93
CA PRO A 237 -23.29 -15.11 10.21
C PRO A 237 -23.54 -15.75 8.84
N MET A 238 -22.63 -15.48 7.90
CA MET A 238 -22.50 -16.30 6.70
C MET A 238 -21.56 -17.44 7.02
N VAL A 239 -22.01 -18.67 6.81
CA VAL A 239 -21.21 -19.87 7.02
C VAL A 239 -20.89 -20.44 5.65
N TYR A 240 -19.60 -20.61 5.38
CA TYR A 240 -19.12 -21.33 4.20
C TYR A 240 -18.65 -22.70 4.68
N GLY A 241 -19.11 -23.76 4.04
CA GLY A 241 -18.67 -25.11 4.35
C GLY A 241 -18.00 -25.73 3.14
N CYS A 242 -16.92 -26.47 3.36
CA CYS A 242 -16.43 -27.44 2.40
C CYS A 242 -16.62 -28.86 2.93
N ALA A 243 -17.01 -29.78 2.05
CA ALA A 243 -17.12 -31.20 2.33
C ALA A 243 -16.25 -31.96 1.34
N ILE A 244 -15.50 -32.95 1.83
CA ILE A 244 -14.51 -33.68 1.06
C ILE A 244 -14.80 -35.17 1.19
N VAL A 245 -14.83 -35.85 0.05
CA VAL A 245 -15.14 -37.28 -0.06
C VAL A 245 -14.18 -37.92 -1.08
N PRO A 246 -13.68 -39.15 -0.83
CA PRO A 246 -12.95 -39.92 -1.83
C PRO A 246 -13.75 -40.07 -3.13
N ALA A 247 -13.08 -39.98 -4.29
CA ALA A 247 -13.78 -40.00 -5.58
C ALA A 247 -14.57 -41.30 -5.84
N ASP A 248 -14.13 -42.42 -5.24
CA ASP A 248 -14.77 -43.73 -5.29
C ASP A 248 -15.96 -43.88 -4.33
N LYS A 249 -16.12 -42.96 -3.36
CA LYS A 249 -17.14 -43.00 -2.30
C LYS A 249 -18.33 -42.08 -2.53
N MET A 250 -18.48 -41.56 -3.74
CA MET A 250 -19.56 -40.64 -4.09
C MET A 250 -20.96 -41.27 -4.02
N GLU A 251 -21.10 -42.55 -4.39
CA GLU A 251 -22.38 -43.26 -4.26
C GLU A 251 -22.72 -43.58 -2.80
N ASP A 252 -21.71 -43.90 -1.99
CA ASP A 252 -21.87 -44.10 -0.55
C ASP A 252 -22.36 -42.81 0.13
N LEU A 253 -21.87 -41.64 -0.27
CA LEU A 253 -22.36 -40.34 0.20
C LEU A 253 -23.86 -40.14 -0.11
N LYS A 254 -24.31 -40.48 -1.33
CA LYS A 254 -25.72 -40.38 -1.70
C LYS A 254 -26.59 -41.30 -0.86
N SER A 255 -26.09 -42.50 -0.54
CA SER A 255 -26.81 -43.48 0.30
C SER A 255 -27.05 -42.98 1.74
N LEU A 256 -26.23 -42.02 2.24
CA LEU A 256 -26.44 -41.40 3.55
C LEU A 256 -27.71 -40.53 3.61
N GLY A 257 -28.28 -40.18 2.46
CA GLY A 257 -29.49 -39.35 2.35
C GLY A 257 -29.20 -37.85 2.21
N VAL A 258 -27.98 -37.48 1.79
CA VAL A 258 -27.63 -36.10 1.46
C VAL A 258 -28.48 -35.65 0.26
N ASN A 259 -29.21 -34.55 0.43
CA ASN A 259 -30.08 -33.97 -0.61
C ASN A 259 -30.22 -32.46 -0.38
N ASP A 260 -30.91 -31.75 -1.28
CA ASP A 260 -31.16 -30.31 -1.12
C ASP A 260 -31.79 -30.03 0.26
N SER A 261 -31.12 -29.18 1.03
CA SER A 261 -31.53 -28.84 2.39
C SER A 261 -32.96 -28.30 2.46
N LYS A 262 -33.49 -27.73 1.38
CA LYS A 262 -34.88 -27.24 1.29
C LYS A 262 -35.92 -28.36 1.24
N ILE A 263 -35.52 -29.55 0.83
CA ILE A 263 -36.37 -30.75 0.77
C ILE A 263 -36.33 -31.49 2.13
N LEU A 264 -35.21 -31.40 2.84
CA LEU A 264 -35.00 -32.06 4.13
C LEU A 264 -35.55 -31.24 5.31
N SER A 265 -36.32 -31.91 6.17
CA SER A 265 -36.72 -31.38 7.48
C SER A 265 -35.52 -31.25 8.43
N ARG A 266 -35.64 -30.44 9.48
CA ARG A 266 -34.58 -30.25 10.48
C ARG A 266 -34.07 -31.57 11.07
N SER A 267 -34.98 -32.45 11.48
CA SER A 267 -34.62 -33.76 12.05
C SER A 267 -33.89 -34.66 11.05
N GLN A 268 -34.25 -34.58 9.76
CA GLN A 268 -33.53 -35.33 8.72
C GLN A 268 -32.11 -34.80 8.52
N ARG A 269 -31.90 -33.48 8.55
CA ARG A 269 -30.56 -32.89 8.43
C ARG A 269 -29.65 -33.28 9.58
N GLU A 270 -30.17 -33.23 10.82
CA GLU A 270 -29.43 -33.66 12.01
C GLU A 270 -29.00 -35.13 11.90
N LYS A 271 -29.91 -36.02 11.45
CA LYS A 271 -29.58 -37.44 11.20
C LYS A 271 -28.52 -37.63 10.10
N VAL A 272 -28.56 -36.84 9.03
CA VAL A 272 -27.57 -36.91 7.95
C VAL A 272 -26.19 -36.49 8.47
N ILE A 273 -26.09 -35.43 9.27
CA ILE A 273 -24.83 -34.98 9.86
C ILE A 273 -24.23 -36.07 10.76
N THR A 274 -25.03 -36.65 11.67
CA THR A 274 -24.54 -37.74 12.54
C THR A 274 -24.04 -38.95 11.73
N LYS A 275 -24.70 -39.26 10.61
CA LYS A 275 -24.24 -40.32 9.70
C LYS A 275 -22.94 -39.94 8.99
N MET A 276 -22.77 -38.69 8.57
CA MET A 276 -21.53 -38.22 7.94
C MET A 276 -20.36 -38.29 8.93
N GLU A 277 -20.54 -37.81 10.15
CA GLU A 277 -19.53 -37.88 11.22
C GLU A 277 -19.13 -39.33 11.55
N ALA A 278 -20.08 -40.26 11.50
CA ALA A 278 -19.82 -41.68 11.73
C ALA A 278 -19.21 -42.43 10.53
N SER A 279 -19.25 -41.85 9.32
CA SER A 279 -18.95 -42.57 8.09
C SER A 279 -17.46 -42.73 7.80
N GLU A 280 -16.59 -41.97 8.46
CA GLU A 280 -15.13 -41.87 8.25
C GLU A 280 -14.67 -41.52 6.82
N PHE A 281 -15.46 -41.79 5.78
CA PHE A 281 -15.19 -41.47 4.37
C PHE A 281 -15.67 -40.07 3.95
N VAL A 282 -16.14 -39.26 4.89
CA VAL A 282 -16.48 -37.86 4.67
C VAL A 282 -15.78 -37.01 5.72
N THR A 283 -15.21 -35.90 5.31
CA THR A 283 -14.75 -34.85 6.22
C THR A 283 -15.25 -33.49 5.76
N TYR A 284 -15.20 -32.50 6.64
CA TYR A 284 -15.64 -31.15 6.33
C TYR A 284 -14.85 -30.10 7.12
N SER A 285 -14.84 -28.88 6.60
CA SER A 285 -14.37 -27.70 7.32
C SER A 285 -15.33 -26.54 7.10
N LEU A 286 -15.55 -25.76 8.15
CA LEU A 286 -16.49 -24.65 8.18
C LEU A 286 -15.76 -23.34 8.43
N ARG A 287 -16.27 -22.28 7.82
CA ARG A 287 -15.81 -20.92 8.00
C ARG A 287 -16.98 -20.00 8.30
N ILE A 288 -16.94 -19.39 9.48
CA ILE A 288 -18.00 -18.52 9.97
C ILE A 288 -17.58 -17.06 9.82
N VAL A 289 -18.29 -16.30 8.99
CA VAL A 289 -18.09 -14.86 8.82
C VAL A 289 -19.19 -14.12 9.60
N HIS A 290 -18.79 -13.55 10.74
CA HIS A 290 -19.71 -12.82 11.61
C HIS A 290 -20.24 -11.53 10.93
N PRO A 291 -21.51 -11.12 11.17
CA PRO A 291 -22.08 -9.86 10.69
C PRO A 291 -21.19 -8.63 10.92
N ARG A 292 -20.58 -8.56 12.10
CA ARG A 292 -19.64 -7.47 12.46
C ARG A 292 -18.44 -7.43 11.53
N THR A 293 -17.89 -8.59 11.16
CA THR A 293 -16.76 -8.70 10.23
C THR A 293 -17.16 -8.26 8.83
N ILE A 294 -18.34 -8.69 8.35
CA ILE A 294 -18.90 -8.26 7.06
C ILE A 294 -19.07 -6.73 7.05
N SER A 295 -19.76 -6.18 8.05
CA SER A 295 -19.99 -4.75 8.19
C SER A 295 -18.68 -3.97 8.28
N ALA A 296 -17.71 -4.44 9.08
CA ALA A 296 -16.40 -3.82 9.19
C ALA A 296 -15.67 -3.82 7.84
N GLN A 297 -15.64 -4.94 7.12
CA GLN A 297 -14.99 -5.07 5.82
C GLN A 297 -15.66 -4.25 4.71
N MET A 298 -16.99 -4.13 4.74
CA MET A 298 -17.74 -3.30 3.78
C MET A 298 -17.65 -1.81 4.12
N GLN A 299 -17.48 -1.44 5.39
CA GLN A 299 -17.32 -0.05 5.85
C GLN A 299 -15.85 0.42 5.89
N ARG A 300 -14.91 -0.50 5.63
CA ARG A 300 -13.48 -0.17 5.53
C ARG A 300 -13.23 0.89 4.45
N ARG A 301 -12.12 1.59 4.64
CA ARG A 301 -11.61 2.62 3.71
C ARG A 301 -11.36 2.05 2.31
N THR A 302 -10.96 0.79 2.22
CA THR A 302 -10.94 -0.05 1.02
C THR A 302 -12.08 -1.04 1.21
N ARG A 303 -13.21 -0.79 0.53
CA ARG A 303 -14.42 -1.59 0.71
C ARG A 303 -14.20 -2.90 0.00
N LEU A 304 -14.49 -4.00 0.69
CA LEU A 304 -14.63 -5.30 0.05
C LEU A 304 -16.10 -5.52 -0.23
N SER A 305 -16.42 -5.89 -1.46
CA SER A 305 -17.78 -6.27 -1.81
C SER A 305 -18.13 -7.61 -1.16
N LEU A 306 -19.42 -7.87 -0.96
CA LEU A 306 -19.84 -9.17 -0.42
C LEU A 306 -19.37 -10.34 -1.31
N ASN A 307 -19.36 -10.15 -2.63
CA ASN A 307 -18.86 -11.13 -3.59
C ASN A 307 -17.37 -11.37 -3.42
N GLU A 308 -16.59 -10.33 -3.12
CA GLU A 308 -15.15 -10.44 -2.87
C GLU A 308 -14.86 -11.14 -1.53
N ILE A 309 -15.66 -10.86 -0.50
CA ILE A 309 -15.61 -11.58 0.77
C ILE A 309 -15.92 -13.07 0.55
N SER A 310 -16.98 -13.39 -0.19
CA SER A 310 -17.37 -14.76 -0.55
C SER A 310 -16.24 -15.47 -1.29
N HIS A 311 -15.71 -14.85 -2.35
CA HIS A 311 -14.60 -15.39 -3.13
C HIS A 311 -13.37 -15.69 -2.28
N ASN A 312 -12.99 -14.77 -1.39
CA ASN A 312 -11.85 -14.96 -0.49
C ASN A 312 -12.11 -16.06 0.55
N CYS A 313 -13.35 -16.24 1.01
CA CYS A 313 -13.71 -17.31 1.93
C CYS A 313 -13.59 -18.69 1.26
N ILE A 314 -14.09 -18.80 0.03
CA ILE A 314 -14.02 -20.02 -0.77
C ILE A 314 -12.56 -20.39 -1.08
N ILE A 315 -11.76 -19.44 -1.55
CA ILE A 315 -10.33 -19.66 -1.81
C ILE A 315 -9.61 -20.08 -0.53
N GLY A 316 -9.90 -19.43 0.60
CA GLY A 316 -9.30 -19.76 1.88
C GLY A 316 -9.60 -21.19 2.32
N LEU A 317 -10.84 -21.67 2.16
CA LEU A 317 -11.22 -23.05 2.45
C LEU A 317 -10.51 -24.06 1.53
N ILE A 318 -10.39 -23.76 0.24
CA ILE A 318 -9.67 -24.62 -0.71
C ILE A 318 -8.19 -24.71 -0.33
N GLN A 319 -7.54 -23.57 -0.05
CA GLN A 319 -6.13 -23.53 0.33
C GLN A 319 -5.89 -24.27 1.65
N HIS A 320 -6.77 -24.09 2.63
CA HIS A 320 -6.70 -24.77 3.91
C HIS A 320 -6.84 -26.30 3.75
N ALA A 321 -7.80 -26.76 2.94
CA ALA A 321 -7.94 -28.17 2.59
C ALA A 321 -6.68 -28.72 1.91
N LEU A 322 -6.16 -28.02 0.89
CA LEU A 322 -4.93 -28.44 0.21
C LEU A 322 -3.73 -28.52 1.16
N GLN A 323 -3.59 -27.58 2.10
CA GLN A 323 -2.46 -27.55 3.04
C GLN A 323 -2.54 -28.65 4.11
N ARG A 324 -3.74 -29.00 4.58
CA ARG A 324 -3.92 -29.95 5.69
C ARG A 324 -4.22 -31.38 5.27
N ILE A 325 -4.65 -31.57 4.01
CA ILE A 325 -4.99 -32.89 3.47
C ILE A 325 -3.93 -33.37 2.48
N CYS A 326 -3.46 -32.50 1.58
CA CYS A 326 -2.41 -32.88 0.65
C CYS A 326 -1.05 -32.59 1.31
N ILE A 327 -0.38 -33.63 1.79
CA ILE A 327 1.04 -33.52 2.15
C ILE A 327 1.80 -33.18 0.86
N GLN A 328 2.43 -32.00 0.82
CA GLN A 328 3.42 -31.67 -0.19
C GLN A 328 4.65 -32.54 0.10
N GLU A 329 4.87 -33.58 -0.71
CA GLU A 329 6.21 -34.20 -0.81
C GLU A 329 7.24 -33.19 -1.32
#